data_AF-A0AB74V1I7-F1
#
_entry.id   AF-A0AB74V1I7-F1
#
_cell.length_a   1.000
_cell.length_b   1.000
_cell.length_c   1.000
_cell.angle_alpha   90.00
_cell.angle_beta   90.00
_cell.angle_gamma   90.00
#
_symmetry.space_group_name_H-M   'P 1'
#
loop_
_entity.id
_entity.type
_entity.pdbx_description
1 polymer ?
#
loop_
_entity_poly.entity_id
_entity_poly.type
_entity_poly.pdbx_seq_one_letter_code
_entity_poly.pdbx_strand_id
1 'polypeptide(L)'
;MSTQPKYHRILLKLSGEALMGEADYGIDPNVIGRLAEEIIEVRRAGVEVGVVIGGGNIFRGAGLAAAGMDRVTGDHMGMLATVMNALAMADAIEKRGGYARVMSAIQIHDVAEDYIRRRAIRHIEKGRIVLFAAGTGNPFFTTDSAAALRAVEVGADLLLKATKVDGVYSADPARDAHAIRYERLSYEEVIQRNLQVMDTAAIALCRDHGMPLRIYDMSVPGSLMRIMGGESIGTLVG
;
A
#
# COMPACT_ATOMS: atom_id res chain seq x y z
N MET A 1 -18.60 12.47 19.44
CA MET A 1 -18.94 13.22 18.22
C MET A 1 -18.12 12.63 17.09
N SER A 2 -18.74 11.90 16.16
CA SER A 2 -18.01 11.37 14.99
C SER A 2 -17.81 12.50 13.99
N THR A 3 -16.62 13.08 13.96
CA THR A 3 -16.18 13.91 12.85
C THR A 3 -16.24 13.07 11.58
N GLN A 4 -16.91 13.58 10.54
CA GLN A 4 -16.91 12.91 9.24
C GLN A 4 -15.45 12.77 8.76
N PRO A 5 -15.06 11.60 8.21
CA PRO A 5 -13.72 11.43 7.68
C PRO A 5 -13.50 12.38 6.49
N LYS A 6 -12.29 12.95 6.40
CA LYS A 6 -11.87 13.87 5.33
C LYS A 6 -11.85 13.20 3.95
N TYR A 7 -11.60 11.89 3.91
CA TYR A 7 -11.54 11.09 2.68
C TYR A 7 -12.63 10.03 2.73
N HIS A 8 -13.35 9.86 1.62
CA HIS A 8 -14.40 8.85 1.50
C HIS A 8 -13.81 7.49 1.13
N ARG A 9 -12.90 7.46 0.15
CA ARG A 9 -12.25 6.24 -0.36
C ARG A 9 -10.74 6.39 -0.36
N ILE A 10 -10.04 5.40 0.17
CA ILE A 10 -8.58 5.38 0.18
C ILE A 10 -8.03 4.11 -0.45
N LEU A 11 -6.79 4.20 -0.94
CA LEU A 11 -5.97 3.04 -1.20
C LEU A 11 -4.76 3.04 -0.26
N LEU A 12 -4.64 2.03 0.59
CA LEU A 12 -3.52 1.85 1.49
C LEU A 12 -2.49 0.90 0.87
N LYS A 13 -1.28 1.38 0.63
CA LYS A 13 -0.14 0.57 0.19
C LYS A 13 0.76 0.25 1.38
N LEU A 14 0.88 -1.04 1.66
CA LEU A 14 1.81 -1.61 2.63
C LEU A 14 3.01 -2.23 1.88
N SER A 15 4.21 -2.06 2.40
CA SER A 15 5.35 -2.87 1.96
C SER A 15 5.19 -4.30 2.48
N GLY A 16 5.77 -5.30 1.81
CA GLY A 16 5.73 -6.68 2.33
C GLY A 16 6.54 -6.81 3.61
N GLU A 17 7.69 -6.15 3.66
CA GLU A 17 8.59 -6.05 4.79
C GLU A 17 7.94 -5.44 6.03
N ALA A 18 6.88 -4.64 5.85
CA ALA A 18 6.04 -4.15 6.93
C ALA A 18 5.46 -5.30 7.78
N LEU A 19 5.18 -6.44 7.17
CA LEU A 19 4.56 -7.59 7.82
C LEU A 19 5.54 -8.45 8.62
N MET A 20 6.86 -8.26 8.50
CA MET A 20 7.83 -9.14 9.16
C MET A 20 8.02 -8.84 10.65
N GLY A 21 7.65 -7.65 11.12
CA GLY A 21 7.95 -7.23 12.50
C GLY A 21 9.45 -7.26 12.77
N GLU A 22 9.85 -8.02 13.78
CA GLU A 22 11.25 -8.27 14.14
C GLU A 22 11.86 -9.50 13.44
N ALA A 23 11.06 -10.27 12.70
CA ALA A 23 11.53 -11.44 11.97
C ALA A 23 12.30 -11.06 10.69
N ASP A 24 13.20 -11.94 10.26
CA ASP A 24 13.94 -11.77 9.01
C ASP A 24 13.14 -12.17 7.76
N TYR A 25 12.05 -12.92 7.95
CA TYR A 25 11.25 -13.51 6.88
C TYR A 25 9.81 -13.79 7.32
N GLY A 26 8.87 -13.75 6.38
CA GLY A 26 7.50 -14.22 6.60
C GLY A 26 6.54 -13.14 7.12
N ILE A 27 5.60 -13.53 7.97
CA ILE A 27 4.52 -12.67 8.46
C ILE A 27 4.46 -12.81 9.98
N ASP A 28 4.63 -11.69 10.68
CA ASP A 28 4.46 -11.59 12.12
C ASP A 28 2.96 -11.47 12.46
N PRO A 29 2.42 -12.40 13.27
CA PRO A 29 0.99 -12.42 13.62
C PRO A 29 0.54 -11.19 14.42
N ASN A 30 1.41 -10.60 15.23
CA ASN A 30 1.10 -9.40 16.00
C ASN A 30 1.01 -8.19 15.08
N VAL A 31 1.95 -8.07 14.14
CA VAL A 31 1.98 -6.95 13.20
C VAL A 31 0.79 -6.98 12.25
N ILE A 32 0.52 -8.12 11.61
CA ILE A 32 -0.64 -8.23 10.72
C ILE A 32 -1.95 -8.06 11.49
N GLY A 33 -2.00 -8.51 12.74
CA GLY A 33 -3.16 -8.32 13.62
C GLY A 33 -3.44 -6.86 13.93
N ARG A 34 -2.41 -6.09 14.27
CA ARG A 34 -2.49 -4.64 14.50
C ARG A 34 -2.93 -3.90 13.25
N LEU A 35 -2.31 -4.20 12.09
CA LEU A 35 -2.65 -3.54 10.83
C LEU A 35 -4.09 -3.84 10.40
N ALA A 36 -4.55 -5.08 10.58
CA ALA A 36 -5.94 -5.46 10.31
C ALA A 36 -6.93 -4.67 11.19
N GLU A 37 -6.59 -4.45 12.46
CA GLU A 37 -7.40 -3.65 13.39
C GLU A 37 -7.47 -2.18 12.95
N GLU A 38 -6.33 -1.54 12.63
CA GLU A 38 -6.31 -0.15 12.13
C GLU A 38 -7.14 0.02 10.84
N ILE A 39 -7.06 -0.94 9.91
CA ILE A 39 -7.86 -0.94 8.68
C ILE A 39 -9.35 -1.06 9.00
N ILE A 40 -9.72 -1.95 9.94
CA ILE A 40 -11.12 -2.14 10.36
C ILE A 40 -11.66 -0.90 11.06
N GLU A 41 -10.88 -0.23 11.91
CA GLU A 41 -11.28 1.01 12.58
C GLU A 41 -11.64 2.12 11.58
N VAL A 42 -10.78 2.31 10.57
CA VAL A 42 -11.02 3.27 9.49
C VAL A 42 -12.26 2.90 8.68
N ARG A 43 -12.44 1.60 8.40
CA ARG A 43 -13.66 1.11 7.74
C ARG A 43 -14.91 1.37 8.58
N ARG A 44 -14.86 1.14 9.89
CA ARG A 44 -15.96 1.41 10.84
C ARG A 44 -16.29 2.90 10.95
N ALA A 45 -15.31 3.78 10.71
CA ALA A 45 -15.53 5.21 10.60
C ALA A 45 -16.22 5.65 9.29
N GLY A 46 -16.55 4.70 8.41
CA GLY A 46 -17.29 4.94 7.17
C GLY A 46 -16.42 5.04 5.92
N VAL A 47 -15.09 5.03 6.07
CA VAL A 47 -14.16 5.12 4.94
C VAL A 47 -14.16 3.82 4.14
N GLU A 48 -14.15 3.93 2.84
CA GLU A 48 -14.00 2.85 1.87
C GLU A 48 -12.52 2.53 1.65
N VAL A 49 -12.11 1.26 1.83
CA VAL A 49 -10.69 0.89 1.89
C VAL A 49 -10.32 -0.15 0.83
N GLY A 50 -9.40 0.20 -0.06
CA GLY A 50 -8.60 -0.73 -0.83
C GLY A 50 -7.19 -0.86 -0.25
N VAL A 51 -6.56 -2.02 -0.40
CA VAL A 51 -5.21 -2.28 0.12
C VAL A 51 -4.36 -2.96 -0.95
N VAL A 52 -3.10 -2.55 -1.08
CA VAL A 52 -2.06 -3.24 -1.83
C VAL A 52 -0.95 -3.62 -0.86
N ILE A 53 -0.49 -4.87 -0.89
CA ILE A 53 0.60 -5.34 -0.02
C ILE A 53 1.74 -5.85 -0.91
N GLY A 54 2.96 -5.36 -0.66
CA GLY A 54 4.16 -5.85 -1.34
C GLY A 54 4.52 -7.29 -0.95
N GLY A 55 5.42 -7.92 -1.69
CA GLY A 55 5.84 -9.32 -1.49
C GLY A 55 7.22 -9.52 -0.86
N GLY A 56 7.92 -8.43 -0.51
CA GLY A 56 9.35 -8.46 -0.14
C GLY A 56 9.71 -9.22 1.13
N ASN A 57 8.72 -9.56 1.96
CA ASN A 57 8.88 -10.42 3.13
C ASN A 57 8.94 -11.92 2.82
N ILE A 58 8.41 -12.34 1.67
CA ILE A 58 8.42 -13.73 1.19
C ILE A 58 9.38 -13.89 0.01
N PHE A 59 9.46 -12.87 -0.86
CA PHE A 59 10.32 -12.91 -2.02
C PHE A 59 11.09 -11.60 -2.19
N ARG A 60 12.42 -11.65 -1.97
CA ARG A 60 13.34 -10.54 -2.22
C ARG A 60 14.04 -10.73 -3.57
N GLY A 61 13.39 -10.27 -4.63
CA GLY A 61 13.86 -10.47 -6.01
C GLY A 61 15.29 -9.96 -6.27
N ALA A 62 15.74 -8.91 -5.56
CA ALA A 62 17.09 -8.37 -5.72
C ALA A 62 18.20 -9.38 -5.36
N GLY A 63 18.00 -10.22 -4.34
CA GLY A 63 19.00 -11.21 -3.92
C GLY A 63 19.12 -12.39 -4.89
N LEU A 64 18.00 -12.82 -5.47
CA LEU A 64 17.95 -13.94 -6.42
C LEU A 64 18.30 -13.52 -7.85
N ALA A 65 17.96 -12.30 -8.25
CA ALA A 65 18.44 -11.71 -9.51
C ALA A 65 19.97 -11.58 -9.52
N ALA A 66 20.57 -11.18 -8.38
CA ALA A 66 22.02 -11.18 -8.20
C ALA A 66 22.64 -12.59 -8.29
N ALA A 67 21.85 -13.63 -7.99
CA ALA A 67 22.23 -15.04 -8.13
C ALA A 67 21.97 -15.62 -9.54
N GLY A 68 21.61 -14.79 -10.53
CA GLY A 68 21.43 -15.20 -11.92
C GLY A 68 20.02 -15.63 -12.30
N MET A 69 19.01 -15.39 -11.45
CA MET A 69 17.61 -15.65 -11.79
C MET A 69 17.10 -14.69 -12.88
N ASP A 70 16.35 -15.23 -13.84
CA ASP A 70 15.66 -14.44 -14.84
C ASP A 70 14.69 -13.43 -14.18
N ARG A 71 14.71 -12.20 -14.67
CA ARG A 71 13.96 -11.08 -14.07
C ARG A 71 12.45 -11.32 -14.10
N VAL A 72 11.92 -11.83 -15.21
CA VAL A 72 10.48 -12.10 -15.36
C VAL A 72 10.03 -13.18 -14.37
N THR A 73 10.82 -14.23 -14.23
CA THR A 73 10.58 -15.30 -13.26
C THR A 73 10.57 -14.76 -11.82
N GLY A 74 11.55 -13.93 -11.46
CA GLY A 74 11.58 -13.27 -10.16
C GLY A 74 10.35 -12.39 -9.90
N ASP A 75 9.92 -11.60 -10.88
CA ASP A 75 8.73 -10.76 -10.74
C ASP A 75 7.44 -11.60 -10.60
N HIS A 76 7.32 -12.75 -11.29
CA HIS A 76 6.23 -13.70 -11.06
C HIS A 76 6.22 -14.26 -9.63
N MET A 77 7.38 -14.64 -9.10
CA MET A 77 7.49 -15.09 -7.71
C MET A 77 7.11 -13.98 -6.73
N GLY A 78 7.53 -12.74 -7.00
CA GLY A 78 7.11 -11.56 -6.27
C GLY A 78 5.60 -11.34 -6.30
N MET A 79 4.96 -11.50 -7.46
CA MET A 79 3.50 -11.41 -7.58
C MET A 79 2.78 -12.49 -6.76
N LEU A 80 3.25 -13.74 -6.78
CA LEU A 80 2.69 -14.80 -5.93
C LEU A 80 2.88 -14.50 -4.43
N ALA A 81 4.03 -13.96 -4.03
CA ALA A 81 4.25 -13.51 -2.65
C ALA A 81 3.23 -12.45 -2.20
N THR A 82 2.86 -11.50 -3.07
CA THR A 82 1.79 -10.54 -2.74
C THR A 82 0.42 -11.21 -2.54
N VAL A 83 0.12 -12.29 -3.27
CA VAL A 83 -1.12 -13.07 -3.10
C VAL A 83 -1.11 -13.75 -1.74
N MET A 84 0.00 -14.37 -1.33
CA MET A 84 0.15 -14.98 -0.01
C MET A 84 -0.10 -13.95 1.12
N ASN A 85 0.48 -12.76 1.00
CA ASN A 85 0.25 -11.69 1.97
C ASN A 85 -1.21 -11.19 1.99
N ALA A 86 -1.85 -11.09 0.82
CA ALA A 86 -3.25 -10.69 0.74
C ALA A 86 -4.18 -11.72 1.41
N LEU A 87 -3.90 -13.02 1.24
CA LEU A 87 -4.65 -14.09 1.92
C LEU A 87 -4.48 -14.01 3.44
N ALA A 88 -3.25 -13.81 3.92
CA ALA A 88 -3.00 -13.64 5.35
C ALA A 88 -3.71 -12.42 5.93
N MET A 89 -3.72 -11.30 5.20
CA MET A 89 -4.42 -10.09 5.61
C MET A 89 -5.95 -10.28 5.60
N ALA A 90 -6.48 -10.99 4.60
CA ALA A 90 -7.90 -11.33 4.55
C ALA A 90 -8.34 -12.12 5.79
N ASP A 91 -7.62 -13.19 6.13
CA ASP A 91 -7.88 -13.99 7.32
C ASP A 91 -7.77 -13.16 8.61
N ALA A 92 -6.75 -12.30 8.72
CA ALA A 92 -6.57 -11.42 9.88
C ALA A 92 -7.73 -10.43 10.05
N ILE A 93 -8.25 -9.88 8.95
CA ILE A 93 -9.42 -8.98 8.93
C ILE A 93 -10.70 -9.74 9.29
N GLU A 94 -10.93 -10.91 8.68
CA GLU A 94 -12.14 -11.70 8.88
C GLU A 94 -12.26 -12.25 10.30
N LYS A 95 -11.15 -12.70 10.90
CA LYS A 95 -11.08 -13.09 12.32
C LYS A 95 -11.45 -11.95 13.28
N ARG A 96 -11.37 -10.70 12.83
CA ARG A 96 -11.70 -9.49 13.60
C ARG A 96 -13.07 -8.91 13.23
N GLY A 97 -13.87 -9.68 12.47
CA GLY A 97 -15.24 -9.31 12.09
C GLY A 97 -15.33 -8.31 10.93
N GLY A 98 -14.22 -8.03 10.24
CA GLY A 98 -14.25 -7.29 8.98
C GLY A 98 -14.62 -8.21 7.80
N TYR A 99 -14.96 -7.62 6.66
CA TYR A 99 -15.20 -8.36 5.42
C TYR A 99 -14.12 -8.01 4.41
N ALA A 100 -13.30 -8.98 4.01
CA ALA A 100 -12.23 -8.80 3.04
C ALA A 100 -12.54 -9.48 1.70
N ARG A 101 -12.03 -8.96 0.59
CA ARG A 101 -12.05 -9.63 -0.71
C ARG A 101 -10.70 -9.50 -1.38
N VAL A 102 -10.06 -10.64 -1.64
CA VAL A 102 -8.79 -10.69 -2.37
C VAL A 102 -9.09 -10.70 -3.86
N MET A 103 -8.52 -9.73 -4.59
CA MET A 103 -8.60 -9.63 -6.03
C MET A 103 -7.20 -9.62 -6.64
N SER A 104 -6.91 -10.56 -7.53
CA SER A 104 -5.59 -10.74 -8.12
C SER A 104 -5.55 -10.21 -9.56
N ALA A 105 -4.43 -9.59 -9.93
CA ALA A 105 -4.17 -9.18 -11.31
C ALA A 105 -3.86 -10.36 -12.24
N ILE A 106 -3.46 -11.51 -11.69
CA ILE A 106 -3.30 -12.79 -12.40
C ILE A 106 -4.38 -13.77 -11.92
N GLN A 107 -4.91 -14.60 -12.83
CA GLN A 107 -6.00 -15.51 -12.49
C GLN A 107 -5.47 -16.69 -11.66
N ILE A 108 -6.05 -16.92 -10.48
CA ILE A 108 -5.71 -18.04 -9.59
C ILE A 108 -7.02 -18.61 -9.05
N HIS A 109 -7.58 -19.58 -9.78
CA HIS A 109 -8.85 -20.21 -9.47
C HIS A 109 -8.89 -20.76 -8.04
N ASP A 110 -10.06 -20.66 -7.41
CA ASP A 110 -10.36 -21.04 -6.02
C ASP A 110 -9.59 -20.29 -4.91
N VAL A 111 -8.51 -19.58 -5.24
CA VAL A 111 -7.67 -18.87 -4.27
C VAL A 111 -8.05 -17.40 -4.14
N ALA A 112 -8.25 -16.70 -5.26
CA ALA A 112 -8.57 -15.27 -5.29
C ALA A 112 -9.54 -14.93 -6.43
N GLU A 113 -10.33 -13.86 -6.26
CA GLU A 113 -11.14 -13.35 -7.36
C GLU A 113 -10.25 -12.69 -8.41
N ASP A 114 -10.61 -12.78 -9.69
CA ASP A 114 -9.97 -11.98 -10.73
C ASP A 114 -10.25 -10.50 -10.53
N TYR A 115 -9.24 -9.65 -10.70
CA TYR A 115 -9.45 -8.20 -10.66
C TYR A 115 -10.33 -7.74 -11.83
N ILE A 116 -11.52 -7.26 -11.49
CA ILE A 116 -12.44 -6.58 -12.39
C ILE A 116 -12.83 -5.27 -11.73
N ARG A 117 -12.42 -4.13 -12.30
CA ARG A 117 -12.64 -2.78 -11.76
C ARG A 117 -14.05 -2.57 -11.22
N ARG A 118 -15.08 -2.86 -12.03
CA ARG A 118 -16.49 -2.65 -11.64
C ARG A 118 -16.91 -3.50 -10.44
N ARG A 119 -16.35 -4.72 -10.31
CA ARG A 119 -16.61 -5.60 -9.16
C ARG A 119 -15.87 -5.10 -7.92
N ALA A 120 -14.63 -4.64 -8.06
CA ALA A 120 -13.85 -4.05 -6.97
C ALA A 120 -14.60 -2.85 -6.36
N ILE A 121 -15.02 -1.90 -7.19
CA ILE A 121 -15.83 -0.75 -6.75
C ILE A 121 -17.09 -1.21 -6.02
N ARG A 122 -17.80 -2.21 -6.56
CA ARG A 122 -19.03 -2.73 -5.93
C ARG A 122 -18.77 -3.40 -4.57
N HIS A 123 -17.63 -4.06 -4.38
CA HIS A 123 -17.24 -4.61 -3.07
C HIS A 123 -16.97 -3.48 -2.08
N ILE A 124 -16.22 -2.46 -2.51
CA ILE A 124 -15.88 -1.28 -1.72
C ILE A 124 -17.15 -0.54 -1.26
N GLU A 125 -18.09 -0.26 -2.17
CA GLU A 125 -19.39 0.39 -1.87
C GLU A 125 -20.23 -0.40 -0.87
N LYS A 126 -20.11 -1.73 -0.85
CA LYS A 126 -20.78 -2.61 0.12
C LYS A 126 -20.06 -2.66 1.47
N GLY A 127 -18.99 -1.89 1.61
CA GLY A 127 -18.21 -1.81 2.83
C GLY A 127 -17.23 -2.95 3.05
N ARG A 128 -16.85 -3.67 2.00
CA ARG A 128 -15.82 -4.70 2.05
C ARG A 128 -14.46 -4.05 1.82
N ILE A 129 -13.46 -4.51 2.56
CA ILE A 129 -12.06 -4.14 2.33
C ILE A 129 -11.55 -4.96 1.15
N VAL A 130 -11.07 -4.31 0.10
CA VAL A 130 -10.58 -5.01 -1.10
C VAL A 130 -9.06 -5.06 -1.08
N LEU A 131 -8.50 -6.27 -1.13
CA LEU A 131 -7.07 -6.54 -1.12
C LEU A 131 -6.62 -6.84 -2.56
N PHE A 132 -5.87 -5.93 -3.16
CA PHE A 132 -5.33 -6.09 -4.50
C PHE A 132 -3.97 -6.80 -4.46
N ALA A 133 -3.89 -7.93 -5.15
CA ALA A 133 -2.71 -8.77 -5.22
C ALA A 133 -2.19 -8.92 -6.66
N ALA A 134 -1.00 -9.50 -6.79
CA ALA A 134 -0.25 -9.69 -8.03
C ALA A 134 0.09 -8.39 -8.77
N GLY A 135 0.13 -7.26 -8.07
CA GLY A 135 0.56 -5.97 -8.63
C GLY A 135 -0.25 -5.54 -9.86
N THR A 136 0.47 -5.19 -10.94
CA THR A 136 -0.13 -4.86 -12.24
C THR A 136 -0.42 -6.10 -13.09
N GLY A 137 -0.03 -7.30 -12.63
CA GLY A 137 -0.03 -8.53 -13.41
C GLY A 137 1.10 -8.65 -14.43
N ASN A 138 1.99 -7.65 -14.48
CA ASN A 138 3.07 -7.58 -15.46
C ASN A 138 4.45 -7.50 -14.76
N PRO A 139 5.46 -8.22 -15.26
CA PRO A 139 6.85 -8.00 -14.86
C PRO A 139 7.33 -6.57 -15.10
N PHE A 140 8.45 -6.20 -14.49
CA PHE A 140 9.11 -4.88 -14.55
C PHE A 140 8.38 -3.73 -13.85
N PHE A 141 7.19 -3.95 -13.31
CA PHE A 141 6.46 -2.96 -12.50
C PHE A 141 6.61 -3.23 -11.01
N THR A 142 6.58 -2.17 -10.20
CA THR A 142 6.64 -2.29 -8.75
C THR A 142 5.24 -2.40 -8.13
N THR A 143 5.20 -2.71 -6.84
CA THR A 143 3.95 -2.66 -6.06
C THR A 143 3.46 -1.23 -5.83
N ASP A 144 4.33 -0.23 -5.94
CA ASP A 144 3.94 1.19 -5.91
C ASP A 144 3.23 1.57 -7.22
N SER A 145 3.71 1.09 -8.38
CA SER A 145 3.01 1.29 -9.66
C SER A 145 1.62 0.65 -9.66
N ALA A 146 1.50 -0.54 -9.06
CA ALA A 146 0.21 -1.20 -8.88
C ALA A 146 -0.73 -0.42 -7.95
N ALA A 147 -0.21 0.14 -6.86
CA ALA A 147 -1.01 0.97 -5.96
C ALA A 147 -1.49 2.25 -6.63
N ALA A 148 -0.62 2.96 -7.36
CA ALA A 148 -1.03 4.12 -8.15
C ALA A 148 -2.15 3.75 -9.16
N LEU A 149 -1.98 2.65 -9.89
CA LEU A 149 -2.98 2.16 -10.85
C LEU A 149 -4.33 1.85 -10.18
N ARG A 150 -4.31 1.05 -9.11
CA ARG A 150 -5.55 0.65 -8.43
C ARG A 150 -6.23 1.83 -7.77
N ALA A 151 -5.50 2.78 -7.18
CA ALA A 151 -6.05 3.99 -6.61
C ALA A 151 -6.82 4.81 -7.65
N VAL A 152 -6.24 5.01 -8.84
CA VAL A 152 -6.89 5.72 -9.95
C VAL A 152 -8.12 4.97 -10.44
N GLU A 153 -8.00 3.66 -10.69
CA GLU A 153 -9.11 2.86 -11.21
C GLU A 153 -10.31 2.82 -10.26
N VAL A 154 -10.08 2.65 -8.95
CA VAL A 154 -11.16 2.64 -7.96
C VAL A 154 -11.60 4.04 -7.57
N GLY A 155 -10.99 5.11 -8.10
CA GLY A 155 -11.34 6.49 -7.75
C GLY A 155 -11.15 6.78 -6.27
N ALA A 156 -9.99 6.43 -5.72
CA ALA A 156 -9.62 6.80 -4.37
C ALA A 156 -9.37 8.32 -4.26
N ASP A 157 -9.73 8.91 -3.13
CA ASP A 157 -9.44 10.31 -2.80
C ASP A 157 -8.00 10.50 -2.34
N LEU A 158 -7.38 9.43 -1.83
CA LEU A 158 -6.01 9.43 -1.32
C LEU A 158 -5.35 8.06 -1.49
N LEU A 159 -4.16 8.04 -2.08
CA LEU A 159 -3.22 6.93 -1.99
C LEU A 159 -2.32 7.15 -0.76
N LEU A 160 -2.31 6.20 0.17
CA LEU A 160 -1.40 6.22 1.31
C LEU A 160 -0.29 5.20 1.10
N LYS A 161 0.97 5.62 1.23
CA LYS A 161 2.13 4.74 1.26
C LYS A 161 2.65 4.66 2.68
N ALA A 162 2.43 3.52 3.32
CA ALA A 162 2.86 3.27 4.68
C ALA A 162 4.35 2.86 4.68
N THR A 163 5.17 3.58 5.44
CA THR A 163 6.62 3.38 5.52
C THR A 163 7.08 3.24 6.97
N LYS A 164 8.37 2.96 7.17
CA LYS A 164 9.03 3.02 8.50
C LYS A 164 9.56 4.41 8.86
N VAL A 165 9.55 5.33 7.89
CA VAL A 165 9.88 6.74 8.09
C VAL A 165 8.58 7.55 8.04
N ASP A 166 8.54 8.66 8.76
CA ASP A 166 7.36 9.50 8.94
C ASP A 166 7.12 10.50 7.80
N GLY A 167 7.78 10.35 6.65
CA GLY A 167 7.54 11.20 5.49
C GLY A 167 8.64 11.13 4.44
N VAL A 168 8.65 12.13 3.57
CA VAL A 168 9.69 12.35 2.57
C VAL A 168 10.70 13.35 3.12
N TYR A 169 11.97 13.02 3.00
CA TYR A 169 13.10 13.80 3.50
C TYR A 169 13.98 14.28 2.35
N SER A 170 14.76 15.33 2.58
CA SER A 170 15.78 15.82 1.65
C SER A 170 16.92 14.82 1.40
N ALA A 171 17.18 13.94 2.37
CA ALA A 171 18.18 12.87 2.33
C ALA A 171 17.69 11.70 3.23
N ASP A 172 18.39 10.57 3.22
CA ASP A 172 18.07 9.45 4.11
C ASP A 172 18.33 9.86 5.58
N PRO A 173 17.29 9.99 6.44
CA PRO A 173 17.45 10.46 7.80
C PRO A 173 18.22 9.48 8.69
N ALA A 174 18.39 8.21 8.28
CA ALA A 174 19.24 7.26 8.99
C ALA A 174 20.73 7.47 8.70
N ARG A 175 21.08 8.20 7.63
CA ARG A 175 22.46 8.43 7.18
C ARG A 175 22.88 9.89 7.30
N ASP A 176 21.93 10.81 7.22
CA ASP A 176 22.16 12.25 7.27
C ASP A 176 21.33 12.88 8.40
N ALA A 177 22.04 13.32 9.45
CA ALA A 177 21.42 13.99 10.60
C ALA A 177 20.82 15.37 10.27
N HIS A 178 21.17 15.95 9.11
CA HIS A 178 20.62 17.21 8.62
C HIS A 178 19.44 17.01 7.65
N ALA A 179 18.96 15.78 7.47
CA ALA A 179 17.80 15.50 6.62
C ALA A 179 16.56 16.25 7.12
N ILE A 180 15.96 17.07 6.25
CA ILE A 180 14.77 17.86 6.55
C ILE A 180 13.54 17.13 6.00
N ARG A 181 12.54 16.90 6.85
CA ARG A 181 11.25 16.34 6.43
C ARG A 181 10.41 17.42 5.74
N TYR A 182 9.81 17.07 4.60
CA TYR A 182 8.83 17.91 3.93
C TYR A 182 7.42 17.64 4.45
N GLU A 183 6.61 18.67 4.68
CA GLU A 183 5.19 18.49 5.00
C GLU A 183 4.32 18.35 3.74
N ARG A 184 4.67 19.11 2.70
CA ARG A 184 4.01 19.10 1.40
C ARG A 184 5.04 19.19 0.28
N LEU A 185 4.77 18.53 -0.83
CA LEU A 185 5.56 18.59 -2.06
C LEU A 185 4.63 18.58 -3.27
N SER A 186 4.98 19.27 -4.35
CA SER A 186 4.36 19.00 -5.65
C SER A 186 5.00 17.78 -6.31
N TYR A 187 4.32 17.22 -7.30
CA TYR A 187 4.89 16.14 -8.12
C TYR A 187 6.13 16.58 -8.90
N GLU A 188 6.18 17.83 -9.38
CA GLU A 188 7.35 18.40 -10.02
C GLU A 188 8.53 18.47 -9.06
N GLU A 189 8.32 18.87 -7.80
CA GLU A 189 9.39 18.94 -6.80
C GLU A 189 9.97 17.55 -6.50
N VAL A 190 9.13 16.53 -6.39
CA VAL A 190 9.57 15.14 -6.20
C VAL A 190 10.48 14.69 -7.35
N ILE A 191 10.09 14.99 -8.59
CA ILE A 191 10.86 14.61 -9.79
C ILE A 191 12.15 15.44 -9.90
N GLN A 192 12.07 16.76 -9.79
CA GLN A 192 13.21 17.68 -9.95
C GLN A 192 14.30 17.43 -8.92
N ARG A 193 13.92 17.10 -7.69
CA ARG A 193 14.84 16.82 -6.58
C ARG A 193 15.21 15.33 -6.46
N ASN A 194 14.70 14.48 -7.36
CA ASN A 194 14.92 13.04 -7.36
C ASN A 194 14.64 12.37 -5.98
N LEU A 195 13.57 12.81 -5.31
CA LEU A 195 13.22 12.33 -3.98
C LEU A 195 12.71 10.88 -4.07
N GLN A 196 13.22 10.03 -3.19
CA GLN A 196 12.92 8.59 -3.17
C GLN A 196 11.55 8.31 -2.53
N VAL A 197 10.47 8.64 -3.24
CA VAL A 197 9.09 8.47 -2.76
C VAL A 197 8.49 7.13 -3.21
N MET A 198 8.47 6.93 -4.52
CA MET A 198 8.08 5.71 -5.26
C MET A 198 8.93 5.68 -6.54
N ASP A 199 8.84 4.60 -7.33
CA ASP A 199 9.44 4.60 -8.67
C ASP A 199 8.81 5.66 -9.58
N THR A 200 9.58 6.09 -10.59
CA THR A 200 9.19 7.16 -11.50
C THR A 200 7.88 6.86 -12.24
N ALA A 201 7.60 5.60 -12.57
CA ALA A 201 6.38 5.23 -13.27
C ALA A 201 5.14 5.39 -12.37
N ALA A 202 5.23 5.01 -11.10
CA ALA A 202 4.18 5.24 -10.12
C ALA A 202 3.92 6.74 -9.88
N ILE A 203 4.98 7.55 -9.76
CA ILE A 203 4.87 9.00 -9.57
C ILE A 203 4.22 9.66 -10.79
N ALA A 204 4.65 9.31 -12.00
CA ALA A 204 4.06 9.83 -13.23
C ALA A 204 2.57 9.49 -13.31
N LEU A 205 2.19 8.26 -12.98
CA LEU A 205 0.79 7.82 -13.00
C LEU A 205 -0.08 8.62 -12.02
N CYS A 206 0.42 8.86 -10.80
CA CYS A 206 -0.30 9.68 -9.82
C CYS A 206 -0.43 11.14 -10.28
N ARG A 207 0.65 11.75 -10.78
CA ARG A 207 0.66 13.13 -11.28
C ARG A 207 -0.34 13.32 -12.42
N ASP A 208 -0.28 12.45 -13.42
CA ASP A 208 -1.07 12.59 -14.65
C ASP A 208 -2.59 12.44 -14.39
N HIS A 209 -2.97 11.84 -13.25
CA HIS A 209 -4.36 11.70 -12.82
C HIS A 209 -4.72 12.56 -11.59
N GLY A 210 -3.82 13.43 -11.12
CA GLY A 210 -4.05 14.27 -9.94
C GLY A 210 -4.35 13.47 -8.66
N MET A 211 -3.87 12.23 -8.54
CA MET A 211 -4.08 11.36 -7.38
C MET A 211 -3.27 11.89 -6.20
N PRO A 212 -3.86 12.34 -5.08
CA PRO A 212 -3.09 12.76 -3.92
C PRO A 212 -2.38 11.56 -3.28
N LEU A 213 -1.12 11.75 -2.90
CA LEU A 213 -0.29 10.72 -2.26
C LEU A 213 0.11 11.18 -0.85
N ARG A 214 -0.02 10.32 0.15
CA ARG A 214 0.48 10.58 1.51
C ARG A 214 1.46 9.51 1.96
N ILE A 215 2.63 9.94 2.40
CA ILE A 215 3.66 9.09 2.98
C ILE A 215 3.64 9.30 4.48
N TYR A 216 3.53 8.22 5.25
CA TYR A 216 3.45 8.28 6.71
C TYR A 216 4.09 7.05 7.37
N ASP A 217 4.46 7.19 8.64
CA ASP A 217 4.98 6.09 9.44
C ASP A 217 3.85 5.23 10.01
N MET A 218 3.85 3.95 9.62
CA MET A 218 2.89 2.96 10.11
C MET A 218 3.26 2.35 11.47
N SER A 219 4.46 2.64 11.98
CA SER A 219 4.92 2.18 13.28
C SER A 219 4.17 2.89 14.41
N VAL A 220 3.71 4.12 14.17
CA VAL A 220 2.96 4.95 15.10
C VAL A 220 1.47 4.56 15.07
N PRO A 221 0.93 3.88 16.09
CA PRO A 221 -0.45 3.41 16.10
C PRO A 221 -1.46 4.56 16.00
N GLY A 222 -2.56 4.32 15.30
CA GLY A 222 -3.65 5.29 15.14
C GLY A 222 -3.37 6.40 14.12
N SER A 223 -2.16 6.46 13.52
CA SER A 223 -1.82 7.44 12.49
C SER A 223 -2.79 7.41 11.31
N LEU A 224 -3.21 6.23 10.87
CA LEU A 224 -4.15 6.09 9.77
C LEU A 224 -5.49 6.76 10.08
N MET A 225 -6.06 6.50 11.27
CA MET A 225 -7.33 7.10 11.69
C MET A 225 -7.22 8.63 11.85
N ARG A 226 -6.10 9.13 12.40
CA ARG A 226 -5.82 10.57 12.52
C ARG A 226 -5.73 11.27 11.16
N ILE A 227 -5.09 10.63 10.17
CA ILE A 227 -5.07 11.11 8.78
C ILE A 227 -6.50 11.19 8.23
N MET A 228 -7.34 10.18 8.49
CA MET A 228 -8.76 10.21 8.08
C MET A 228 -9.52 11.35 8.78
N GLY A 229 -9.15 11.70 10.01
CA GLY A 229 -9.65 12.89 10.72
C GLY A 229 -9.13 14.23 10.18
N GLY A 230 -8.20 14.21 9.22
CA GLY A 230 -7.65 15.39 8.57
C GLY A 230 -6.36 15.94 9.16
N GLU A 231 -5.77 15.26 10.15
CA GLU A 231 -4.48 15.66 10.73
C GLU A 231 -3.35 15.61 9.69
N SER A 232 -2.42 16.57 9.79
CA SER A 232 -1.29 16.68 8.87
C SER A 232 -0.13 15.75 9.28
N ILE A 233 -0.35 14.43 9.16
CA ILE A 233 0.66 13.43 9.47
C ILE A 233 1.47 13.06 8.22
N GLY A 234 2.78 13.11 8.38
CA GLY A 234 3.78 12.84 7.34
C GLY A 234 3.80 13.85 6.20
N THR A 235 4.00 13.36 4.97
CA THR A 235 4.16 14.22 3.79
C THR A 235 3.02 14.00 2.81
N LEU A 236 2.37 15.08 2.38
CA LEU A 236 1.40 15.07 1.29
C LEU A 236 2.08 15.48 -0.02
N VAL A 237 1.90 14.68 -1.08
CA VAL A 237 2.31 14.97 -2.44
C VAL A 237 1.07 15.13 -3.31
N GLY A 238 0.96 16.24 -4.03
CA GLY A 238 -0.21 16.54 -4.86
C GLY A 238 -0.16 17.91 -5.51
#